data_AF-A0A9E2CNI7-F1
#
_entry.id   AF-A0A9E2CNI7-F1
#
_cell.length_a   1.000
_cell.length_b   1.000
_cell.length_c   1.000
_cell.angle_alpha   90.00
_cell.angle_beta   90.00
_cell.angle_gamma   90.00
#
_symmetry.space_group_name_H-M   'P 1'
#
loop_
_entity.id
_entity.type
_entity.pdbx_description
1 polymer ?
#
loop_
_entity_poly.entity_id
_entity_poly.type
_entity_poly.pdbx_seq_one_letter_code
_entity_poly.pdbx_strand_id
1 'polypeptide(L)'
;PQDVLAEVYPHALGVFEPTEADEVLAQAEICPKEEHLRPEWESAVAPVLNDAGLEAWPSWRPVYGGRVGRHPAALDELLASFCGFTPADPLRAG
;
A
#
# COMPACT_ATOMS: atom_id res chain seq x y z
N PRO A 1 -12.93 7.81 -12.49
CA PRO A 1 -13.72 6.83 -13.30
C PRO A 1 -13.78 5.49 -12.58
N GLN A 2 -14.86 4.72 -12.76
CA GLN A 2 -15.05 3.44 -12.05
C GLN A 2 -13.93 2.42 -12.37
N ASP A 3 -13.51 2.34 -13.63
CA ASP A 3 -12.49 1.39 -14.06
C ASP A 3 -11.13 1.68 -13.43
N VAL A 4 -10.79 2.97 -13.30
CA VAL A 4 -9.57 3.42 -12.60
C VAL A 4 -9.65 3.06 -11.12
N LEU A 5 -10.81 3.21 -10.48
CA LEU A 5 -10.99 2.79 -9.10
C LEU A 5 -10.75 1.28 -8.94
N ALA A 6 -11.31 0.47 -9.84
CA ALA A 6 -11.12 -0.98 -9.83
C ALA A 6 -9.64 -1.38 -9.98
N GLU A 7 -8.85 -0.60 -10.72
CA GLU A 7 -7.41 -0.80 -10.88
C GLU A 7 -6.63 -0.41 -9.61
N VAL A 8 -6.90 0.75 -9.02
CA VAL A 8 -6.06 1.30 -7.95
C VAL A 8 -6.49 0.91 -6.53
N TYR A 9 -7.76 0.57 -6.31
CA TYR A 9 -8.27 0.23 -4.98
C TYR A 9 -7.58 -0.99 -4.35
N PRO A 10 -7.30 -2.08 -5.10
CA PRO A 10 -6.45 -3.18 -4.61
C PRO A 10 -5.10 -2.73 -4.04
N HIS A 11 -4.46 -1.74 -4.65
CA HIS A 11 -3.18 -1.18 -4.17
C HIS A 11 -3.37 -0.32 -2.92
N ALA A 12 -4.46 0.44 -2.82
CA ALA A 12 -4.80 1.19 -1.60
C ALA A 12 -5.00 0.25 -0.40
N LEU A 13 -5.67 -0.89 -0.61
CA LEU A 13 -5.83 -1.92 0.43
C LEU A 13 -4.51 -2.56 0.87
N GLY A 14 -3.44 -2.43 0.07
CA GLY A 14 -2.10 -2.91 0.40
C GLY A 14 -1.46 -2.21 1.60
N VAL A 15 -1.95 -1.02 2.00
CA VAL A 15 -1.46 -0.34 3.21
C VAL A 15 -1.68 -1.18 4.48
N PHE A 16 -2.72 -2.01 4.48
CA PHE A 16 -3.10 -2.90 5.57
C PHE A 16 -2.45 -4.29 5.48
N GLU A 17 -1.36 -4.42 4.70
CA GLU A 17 -0.59 -5.66 4.64
C GLU A 17 -0.07 -6.02 6.04
N PRO A 18 -0.49 -7.17 6.60
CA PRO A 18 -0.08 -7.55 7.94
C PRO A 18 1.41 -7.87 7.98
N THR A 19 2.06 -7.55 9.10
CA THR A 19 3.47 -7.85 9.32
C THR A 19 3.69 -8.71 10.55
N GLU A 20 4.86 -9.35 10.64
CA GLU A 20 5.26 -10.12 11.82
C GLU A 20 5.34 -9.25 13.09
N ALA A 21 5.53 -7.94 12.93
CA ALA A 21 5.62 -7.00 14.04
C ALA A 21 4.24 -6.58 14.60
N ASP A 22 3.14 -6.78 13.86
CA ASP A 22 1.83 -6.20 14.21
C ASP A 22 1.34 -6.65 15.60
N GLU A 23 1.51 -7.94 15.93
CA GLU A 23 1.11 -8.48 17.23
C GLU A 23 1.91 -7.84 18.37
N VAL A 24 3.23 -7.73 18.21
CA VAL A 24 4.14 -7.18 19.23
C VAL A 24 3.83 -5.70 19.46
N LEU A 25 3.61 -4.94 18.38
CA LEU A 25 3.30 -3.51 18.46
C LEU A 25 1.93 -3.24 19.09
N ALA A 26 0.93 -4.08 18.80
CA ALA A 26 -0.39 -3.99 19.40
C ALA A 26 -0.39 -4.32 20.89
N GLN A 27 0.32 -5.37 21.30
CA GLN A 27 0.47 -5.75 22.72
C GLN A 27 1.23 -4.68 23.53
N ALA A 28 2.15 -3.96 22.88
CA ALA A 28 2.88 -2.85 23.49
C ALA A 28 2.10 -1.52 23.48
N GLU A 29 0.85 -1.51 23.00
CA GLU A 29 0.00 -0.32 22.87
C GLU A 29 0.64 0.81 22.01
N ILE A 30 1.52 0.45 21.08
CA ILE A 30 2.19 1.41 20.17
C ILE A 30 1.29 1.75 18.99
N CYS A 31 0.73 0.74 18.34
CA CYS A 31 -0.24 0.90 17.26
C CYS A 31 -1.16 -0.33 17.18
N PRO A 32 -2.40 -0.17 16.71
CA PRO A 32 -3.29 -1.29 16.47
C PRO A 32 -2.79 -2.17 15.31
N LYS A 33 -3.32 -3.39 15.23
CA LYS A 33 -3.11 -4.26 14.08
C LYS A 33 -3.75 -3.68 12.83
N GLU A 34 -3.11 -3.89 11.68
CA GLU A 34 -3.60 -3.41 10.38
C GLU A 34 -5.01 -3.94 10.04
N GLU A 35 -5.33 -5.17 10.46
CA GLU A 35 -6.65 -5.79 10.27
C GLU A 35 -7.80 -5.02 10.96
N HIS A 36 -7.49 -4.29 12.04
CA HIS A 36 -8.47 -3.45 12.74
C HIS A 36 -8.62 -2.07 12.10
N LEU A 37 -7.58 -1.57 11.43
CA LEU A 37 -7.59 -0.26 10.79
C LEU A 37 -8.36 -0.26 9.46
N ARG A 38 -8.33 -1.38 8.74
CA ARG A 38 -8.98 -1.47 7.42
C ARG A 38 -10.48 -1.14 7.44
N PRO A 39 -11.32 -1.73 8.31
CA PRO A 39 -12.76 -1.42 8.32
C PRO A 39 -13.04 0.05 8.64
N GLU A 40 -12.25 0.66 9.52
CA GLU A 40 -12.38 2.08 9.86
C GLU A 40 -12.07 2.97 8.65
N TRP A 41 -10.99 2.66 7.93
CA TRP A 41 -10.63 3.36 6.70
C TRP A 41 -11.68 3.17 5.60
N GLU A 42 -12.16 1.94 5.37
CA GLU A 42 -13.19 1.66 4.37
C GLU A 42 -14.48 2.43 4.69
N SER A 43 -14.87 2.50 5.97
CA SER A 43 -16.03 3.30 6.41
C SER A 43 -15.83 4.79 6.20
N ALA A 44 -14.60 5.31 6.34
CA ALA A 44 -14.30 6.71 6.11
C ALA A 44 -14.23 7.08 4.62
N VAL A 45 -13.78 6.15 3.77
CA VAL A 45 -13.62 6.37 2.32
C VAL A 45 -14.93 6.15 1.56
N ALA A 46 -15.79 5.23 2.00
CA ALA A 46 -17.08 4.95 1.39
C ALA A 46 -17.93 6.21 1.06
N PRO A 47 -18.15 7.18 1.97
CA PRO A 47 -18.93 8.37 1.64
C PRO A 47 -18.28 9.21 0.53
N VAL A 48 -16.95 9.33 0.51
CA VAL A 48 -16.22 10.10 -0.52
C VAL A 48 -16.38 9.46 -1.89
N LEU A 49 -16.31 8.12 -1.97
CA LEU A 49 -16.55 7.40 -3.22
C LEU A 49 -18.00 7.56 -3.68
N ASN A 50 -18.96 7.42 -2.76
CA ASN A 50 -20.38 7.57 -3.06
C ASN A 50 -20.71 8.98 -3.58
N ASP A 51 -20.17 10.03 -2.96
CA ASP A 51 -20.34 11.42 -3.41
C ASP A 51 -19.76 11.65 -4.81
N ALA A 52 -18.73 10.89 -5.17
CA ALA A 52 -18.14 10.88 -6.51
C ALA A 52 -18.87 9.97 -7.52
N GLY A 53 -19.94 9.28 -7.10
CA GLY A 53 -20.66 8.31 -7.92
C GLY A 53 -19.85 7.05 -8.22
N LEU A 54 -18.90 6.69 -7.35
CA LEU A 54 -18.03 5.53 -7.46
C LEU A 54 -18.39 4.48 -6.39
N GLU A 55 -18.19 3.22 -6.71
CA GLU A 55 -18.49 2.11 -5.79
C GLU A 55 -17.27 1.21 -5.61
N ALA A 56 -16.84 0.98 -4.37
CA ALA A 56 -15.83 -0.02 -4.06
C ALA A 56 -16.48 -1.40 -3.93
N TRP A 57 -15.87 -2.44 -4.53
CA TRP A 57 -16.43 -3.79 -4.49
C TRP A 57 -15.74 -4.67 -3.43
N PRO A 58 -16.49 -5.37 -2.56
CA PRO A 58 -15.92 -6.31 -1.59
C PRO A 58 -15.13 -7.48 -2.20
N SER A 59 -15.30 -7.74 -3.49
CA SER A 59 -14.57 -8.78 -4.22
C SER A 59 -13.12 -8.37 -4.51
N TRP A 60 -12.77 -7.09 -4.45
CA TRP A 60 -11.41 -6.62 -4.68
C TRP A 60 -10.49 -7.08 -3.56
N ARG A 61 -9.36 -7.67 -3.94
CA ARG A 61 -8.36 -8.22 -3.03
C ARG A 61 -7.18 -7.27 -2.93
N PRO A 62 -6.56 -7.12 -1.75
CA PRO A 62 -5.39 -6.27 -1.62
C PRO A 62 -4.22 -6.81 -2.45
N VAL A 63 -3.40 -5.89 -2.96
CA VAL A 63 -2.09 -6.20 -3.53
C VAL A 63 -1.04 -5.94 -2.45
N TYR A 64 -0.38 -7.01 -2.01
CA TYR A 64 0.65 -7.00 -0.96
C TYR A 64 2.06 -7.10 -1.54
N GLY A 65 3.05 -6.78 -0.72
CA GLY A 65 4.47 -6.91 -1.02
C GLY A 65 5.29 -5.70 -0.57
N GLY A 66 4.68 -4.51 -0.52
CA GLY A 66 5.38 -3.26 -0.26
C GLY A 66 6.04 -3.22 1.12
N ARG A 67 5.38 -3.79 2.15
CA ARG A 67 5.91 -3.81 3.53
C ARG A 67 7.00 -4.87 3.74
N VAL A 68 7.23 -5.73 2.75
CA VAL A 68 8.28 -6.76 2.74
C VAL A 68 9.31 -6.53 1.62
N GLY A 69 9.37 -5.32 1.07
CA GLY A 69 10.38 -4.93 0.07
C GLY A 69 10.15 -5.46 -1.34
N ARG A 70 8.94 -5.95 -1.66
CA ARG A 70 8.56 -6.38 -3.02
C ARG A 70 7.77 -5.27 -3.70
N HIS A 71 8.43 -4.55 -4.59
CA HIS A 71 7.85 -3.40 -5.27
C HIS A 71 7.75 -3.64 -6.79
N PRO A 72 6.80 -2.97 -7.48
CA PRO A 72 6.80 -2.92 -8.94
C PRO A 72 8.06 -2.23 -9.49
N ALA A 73 8.43 -2.53 -10.74
CA ALA A 73 9.56 -1.90 -11.44
C ALA A 73 9.51 -0.36 -11.46
N ALA A 74 8.31 0.21 -11.36
CA ALA A 74 8.11 1.66 -11.26
C ALA A 74 8.84 2.29 -10.06
N LEU A 75 9.06 1.56 -8.95
CA LEU A 75 9.85 2.08 -7.83
C LEU A 75 11.34 2.22 -8.21
N ASP A 76 11.89 1.26 -8.94
CA ASP A 76 13.29 1.32 -9.38
C ASP A 76 13.50 2.51 -10.34
N GLU A 77 12.57 2.72 -11.27
CA GLU A 77 12.58 3.89 -12.17
C GLU A 77 12.48 5.20 -11.39
N LEU A 78 11.60 5.26 -10.39
CA LEU A 78 11.46 6.42 -9.52
C LEU A 78 12.74 6.70 -8.72
N LEU A 79 13.33 5.69 -8.11
CA LEU A 79 14.58 5.81 -7.35
C LEU A 79 15.75 6.21 -8.27
N ALA A 80 15.79 5.67 -9.49
CA ALA A 80 16.78 6.06 -10.47
C ALA A 80 16.67 7.54 -10.84
N SER A 81 15.44 8.01 -11.08
CA SER A 81 15.17 9.42 -11.36
C SER A 81 15.45 10.34 -10.17
N PHE A 82 15.02 9.95 -8.96
CA PHE A 82 15.06 10.79 -7.76
C PHE A 82 16.46 10.87 -7.14
N CYS A 83 17.15 9.74 -7.04
CA CYS A 83 18.48 9.66 -6.43
C CYS A 83 19.61 9.89 -7.44
N GLY A 84 19.30 10.05 -8.73
CA GLY A 84 20.29 9.95 -9.80
C GLY A 84 20.95 8.57 -9.87
N PHE A 85 20.33 7.55 -9.27
CA PHE A 85 20.85 6.19 -9.19
C PHE A 85 20.73 5.52 -10.56
N THR A 86 21.80 4.88 -11.02
CA THR A 86 21.70 3.94 -12.15
C THR A 86 22.18 2.57 -11.66
N PRO A 87 21.53 1.46 -12.04
CA PRO A 87 21.97 0.10 -11.66
C PRO A 87 23.42 -0.22 -12.10
N ALA A 88 24.00 0.61 -12.97
CA ALA A 88 25.36 0.51 -13.46
C ALA A 88 26.40 1.23 -12.58
N ASP A 89 26.04 1.66 -11.36
CA ASP A 89 27.01 2.18 -10.40
C ASP A 89 27.36 1.13 -9.33
N PRO A 90 28.41 0.32 -9.55
CA PRO A 90 28.95 -0.57 -8.55
C PRO A 90 29.81 0.18 -7.52
N LEU A 91 29.67 1.50 -7.32
CA LEU A 91 30.28 2.18 -6.17
C LEU A 91 29.66 1.63 -4.88
N ARG A 92 30.32 0.70 -4.22
CA ARG A 92 31.76 0.70 -3.96
C ARG A 92 32.65 0.09 -5.04
N ALA A 93 33.50 0.88 -5.67
CA ALA A 93 34.87 0.41 -5.85
C ALA A 93 35.56 0.62 -4.49
N GLY A 94 35.31 -0.29 -3.53
CA GLY A 94 35.80 -0.19 -2.14
C GLY A 94 35.32 -1.30 -1.22
#